data_AF-A0A452QM95-F1
#
_entry.id   AF-A0A452QM95-F1
#
_cell.length_a   1.000
_cell.length_b   1.000
_cell.length_c   1.000
_cell.angle_alpha   90.00
_cell.angle_beta   90.00
_cell.angle_gamma   90.00
#
_symmetry.space_group_name_H-M   'P 1'
#
loop_
_entity.id
_entity.type
_entity.pdbx_description
1 polymer ?
#
loop_
_entity_poly.entity_id
_entity_poly.type
_entity_poly.pdbx_seq_one_letter_code
_entity_poly.pdbx_strand_id
1 'polypeptide(L)'
;MGLPKGPEGQGLPEVETREDEEQNVKLTEILELLVAAGYFRARIKGLSPFDKVVGGMTWCITTCSFDIDVDLLFQENSTIGQKIALSEKIVSVLPRMKCPHQLEPHQIQGMDFIHIFPVVQWLVKRAIETKEEMGDYIRSYSISQFQKTYSLPEDDDFIKRKEKAIKTVVDLSDVYKPRRKYKRQQGAEELLDEESRVHATLLEYGRRYGFSRQSKTEKAEDKKTALPAGLSAAEKADAHEEDELQAAEEQRIQSLMTKMTAMANEESRLTASSVGQIVGLCSAEIKQIVSEYAEKQSELSAEESPEKLGTSQLHRRKVISLNKQIFNTKLQEGRNWGRSEDVHVRMEVRARGLNLRALVAMNESLKSQEQEFKQTLNQDSCEVSRLTSPCPVEDLDRRYNMEKEKLYKIRLLQARRNREIAILHRKIDEVPSRAELIQYQKRFIELYRQISAVHKETKQFFTLYNTLDDKKVYLEKEISLLNSIHENFSQAMASPTARDQFLRQMEQIVEGIKQSRMKMEKKKQENKMRRDQLNDQYLELLEKQRLYFKTVKEFKEEGRKNEVLLSKVKAKAS
;
A
#
# COMPACT_ATOMS: atom_id res chain seq x y z
N MET A 1 -21.13 78.05 -10.45
CA MET A 1 -19.69 78.33 -10.61
C MET A 1 -18.96 77.64 -9.47
N GLY A 2 -18.45 76.42 -9.59
CA GLY A 2 -17.89 75.78 -10.77
C GLY A 2 -16.51 76.35 -11.04
N LEU A 3 -15.54 76.05 -10.18
CA LEU A 3 -14.11 76.33 -10.38
C LEU A 3 -13.28 75.13 -9.92
N PRO A 4 -12.14 74.87 -10.59
CA PRO A 4 -11.94 73.60 -11.29
C PRO A 4 -10.74 72.82 -10.75
N LYS A 5 -10.74 71.52 -11.08
CA LYS A 5 -9.57 70.63 -10.99
C LYS A 5 -8.46 71.12 -11.94
N GLY A 6 -7.24 71.10 -11.43
CA GLY A 6 -5.97 71.21 -12.18
C GLY A 6 -4.95 70.22 -11.58
N PRO A 7 -3.86 69.90 -12.30
CA PRO A 7 -3.82 68.65 -13.06
C PRO A 7 -2.78 67.63 -12.56
N GLU A 8 -3.15 66.36 -12.78
CA GLU A 8 -2.33 65.28 -13.35
C GLU A 8 -0.92 65.07 -12.76
N GLY A 9 -0.87 64.18 -11.77
CA GLY A 9 0.34 63.43 -11.47
C GLY A 9 0.73 62.60 -12.68
N GLN A 10 1.99 62.79 -13.10
CA GLN A 10 2.67 62.01 -14.12
C GLN A 10 2.54 60.52 -13.79
N GLY A 11 1.73 59.81 -14.58
CA GLY A 11 1.70 58.37 -14.63
C GLY A 11 3.06 57.87 -15.11
N LEU A 12 3.71 57.06 -14.27
CA LEU A 12 4.72 56.11 -14.72
C LEU A 12 4.11 55.29 -15.88
N PRO A 13 4.83 55.05 -16.97
CA PRO A 13 4.31 54.23 -18.05
C PRO A 13 4.07 52.82 -17.50
N GLU A 14 2.80 52.46 -17.39
CA GLU A 14 2.33 51.10 -17.20
C GLU A 14 2.85 50.30 -18.41
N VAL A 15 3.86 49.46 -18.16
CA VAL A 15 4.35 48.51 -19.14
C VAL A 15 3.21 47.51 -19.34
N GLU A 16 2.39 47.73 -20.37
CA GLU A 16 1.46 46.76 -20.91
C GLU A 16 2.25 45.51 -21.31
N THR A 17 2.35 44.55 -20.39
CA THR A 17 2.71 43.18 -20.74
C THR A 17 1.60 42.67 -21.63
N ARG A 18 1.86 42.57 -22.93
CA ARG A 18 1.10 41.72 -23.85
C ARG A 18 1.10 40.31 -23.25
N GLU A 19 0.07 39.98 -22.47
CA GLU A 19 -0.22 38.60 -22.10
C GLU A 19 -0.78 37.93 -23.34
N ASP A 20 0.04 37.09 -23.98
CA ASP A 20 -0.33 36.41 -25.23
C ASP A 20 -1.64 35.64 -25.05
N GLU A 21 -2.71 36.03 -25.77
CA GLU A 21 -4.03 35.39 -25.73
C GLU A 21 -3.93 33.87 -25.96
N GLU A 22 -2.95 33.44 -26.76
CA GLU A 22 -2.63 32.04 -27.05
C GLU A 22 -2.21 31.23 -25.80
N GLN A 23 -1.48 31.85 -24.87
CA GLN A 23 -1.05 31.20 -23.62
C GLN A 23 -2.26 30.95 -22.69
N ASN A 24 -3.22 31.87 -22.67
CA ASN A 24 -4.45 31.73 -21.87
C ASN A 24 -5.41 30.68 -22.45
N VAL A 25 -5.49 30.56 -23.78
CA VAL A 25 -6.23 29.47 -24.43
C VAL A 25 -5.59 28.12 -24.05
N LYS A 26 -4.26 28.00 -24.16
CA LYS A 26 -3.53 26.78 -23.79
C LYS A 26 -3.66 26.42 -22.32
N LEU A 27 -3.60 27.40 -21.42
CA LEU A 27 -3.85 27.18 -20.00
C LEU A 27 -5.24 26.59 -19.76
N THR A 28 -6.27 27.11 -20.43
CA THR A 28 -7.64 26.60 -20.30
C THR A 28 -7.75 25.14 -20.77
N GLU A 29 -7.16 24.81 -21.92
CA GLU A 29 -7.09 23.43 -22.43
C GLU A 29 -6.34 22.49 -21.47
N ILE A 30 -5.23 22.94 -20.87
CA ILE A 30 -4.48 22.17 -19.86
C ILE A 30 -5.37 21.85 -18.65
N LEU A 31 -6.09 22.86 -18.14
CA LEU A 31 -6.97 22.70 -16.98
C LEU A 31 -8.12 21.73 -17.28
N GLU A 32 -8.71 21.81 -18.47
CA GLU A 32 -9.76 20.87 -18.90
C GLU A 32 -9.25 19.44 -19.00
N LEU A 33 -8.08 19.21 -19.60
CA LEU A 33 -7.45 17.89 -19.67
C LEU A 33 -7.15 17.31 -18.28
N LEU A 34 -6.64 18.13 -17.36
CA LEU A 34 -6.38 17.70 -15.98
C LEU A 34 -7.68 17.35 -15.23
N VAL A 35 -8.75 18.13 -15.41
CA VAL A 35 -10.05 17.84 -14.82
C VAL A 35 -10.63 16.54 -15.40
N ALA A 36 -10.54 16.33 -16.71
CA ALA A 36 -10.97 15.10 -17.37
C ALA A 36 -10.21 13.86 -16.85
N ALA A 37 -8.93 14.01 -16.52
CA ALA A 37 -8.11 12.95 -15.92
C ALA A 37 -8.46 12.64 -14.45
N GLY A 38 -9.24 13.51 -13.80
CA GLY A 38 -9.69 13.40 -12.40
C GLY A 38 -8.94 14.31 -11.41
N TYR A 39 -8.20 15.31 -11.88
CA TYR A 39 -7.56 16.31 -11.01
C TYR A 39 -8.46 17.55 -10.83
N PHE A 40 -9.39 17.48 -9.86
CA PHE A 40 -10.38 18.53 -9.65
C PHE A 40 -9.83 19.83 -9.04
N ARG A 41 -8.61 19.79 -8.48
CA ARG A 41 -7.94 20.97 -7.89
C ARG A 41 -7.66 22.07 -8.93
N ALA A 42 -7.57 21.71 -10.21
CA ALA A 42 -7.47 22.66 -11.32
C ALA A 42 -8.67 23.65 -11.38
N ARG A 43 -9.85 23.27 -10.86
CA ARG A 43 -11.07 24.09 -10.89
C ARG A 43 -11.17 25.15 -9.78
N ILE A 44 -10.27 25.12 -8.79
CA ILE A 44 -10.34 26.02 -7.64
C ILE A 44 -9.98 27.45 -8.07
N LYS A 45 -10.91 28.39 -7.90
CA LYS A 45 -10.74 29.79 -8.36
C LYS A 45 -9.69 30.60 -7.58
N GLY A 46 -9.29 30.15 -6.38
CA GLY A 46 -8.30 30.81 -5.53
C GLY A 46 -6.86 30.31 -5.65
N LEU A 47 -6.58 29.37 -6.56
CA LEU A 47 -5.24 28.78 -6.73
C LEU A 47 -4.51 29.41 -7.93
N SER A 48 -3.20 29.66 -7.80
CA SER A 48 -2.41 30.24 -8.90
C SER A 48 -2.37 29.31 -10.13
N PRO A 49 -2.30 29.84 -11.36
CA PRO A 49 -2.15 29.02 -12.58
C PRO A 49 -0.97 28.05 -12.51
N PHE A 50 0.16 28.51 -11.98
CA PHE A 50 1.33 27.68 -11.71
C PHE A 50 1.01 26.50 -10.80
N ASP A 51 0.36 26.74 -9.67
CA ASP A 51 0.05 25.71 -8.67
C ASP A 51 -0.97 24.68 -9.21
N LYS A 52 -1.90 25.11 -10.08
CA LYS A 52 -2.83 24.21 -10.77
C LYS A 52 -2.12 23.28 -11.75
N VAL A 53 -1.23 23.83 -12.58
CA VAL A 53 -0.56 23.06 -13.64
C VAL A 53 0.55 22.18 -13.05
N VAL A 54 1.41 22.73 -12.20
CA VAL A 54 2.51 21.98 -11.54
C VAL A 54 1.97 20.95 -10.55
N GLY A 55 0.90 21.28 -9.83
CA GLY A 55 0.17 20.33 -9.00
C GLY A 55 -0.45 19.20 -9.83
N GLY A 56 -1.02 19.52 -11.00
CA GLY A 56 -1.54 18.55 -11.96
C GLY A 56 -0.47 17.63 -12.53
N MET A 57 0.67 18.18 -12.97
CA MET A 57 1.81 17.41 -13.46
C MET A 57 2.36 16.47 -12.39
N THR A 58 2.53 16.97 -11.17
CA THR A 58 2.97 16.17 -10.02
C THR A 58 2.00 15.02 -9.76
N TRP A 59 0.69 15.31 -9.77
CA TRP A 59 -0.34 14.30 -9.58
C TRP A 59 -0.30 13.22 -10.67
N CYS A 60 -0.18 13.60 -11.95
CA CYS A 60 -0.02 12.64 -13.05
C CYS A 60 1.22 11.75 -12.86
N ILE A 61 2.36 12.34 -12.47
CA ILE A 61 3.59 11.59 -12.22
C ILE A 61 3.42 10.59 -11.06
N THR A 62 2.81 11.01 -9.95
CA THR A 62 2.53 10.11 -8.82
C THR A 62 1.54 9.00 -9.17
N THR A 63 0.58 9.28 -10.06
CA THR A 63 -0.41 8.30 -10.51
C THR A 63 0.21 7.23 -11.41
N CYS A 64 1.23 7.59 -12.19
CA CYS A 64 1.88 6.65 -13.12
C CYS A 64 2.79 5.62 -12.42
N SER A 65 2.87 5.61 -11.07
CA SER A 65 3.58 4.61 -10.25
C SER A 65 4.97 4.20 -10.78
N PHE A 66 5.74 5.15 -11.32
CA PHE A 66 7.13 4.91 -11.67
C PHE A 66 7.98 5.06 -10.40
N ASP A 67 8.93 4.14 -10.19
CA ASP A 67 9.99 4.21 -9.17
C ASP A 67 10.87 5.45 -9.40
N ILE A 68 10.34 6.59 -8.98
CA ILE A 68 10.97 7.87 -9.12
C ILE A 68 11.43 8.27 -7.72
N ASP A 69 12.74 8.15 -7.53
CA ASP A 69 13.52 8.56 -6.36
C ASP A 69 13.49 10.08 -6.04
N VAL A 70 12.41 10.78 -6.43
CA VAL A 70 12.28 12.23 -6.31
C VAL A 70 10.98 12.55 -5.59
N ASP A 71 11.11 12.97 -4.34
CA ASP A 71 9.98 13.40 -3.51
C ASP A 71 9.42 14.71 -4.08
N LEU A 72 8.32 14.61 -4.83
CA LEU A 72 7.53 15.72 -5.35
C LEU A 72 6.53 16.17 -4.29
N LEU A 73 7.06 16.70 -3.18
CA LEU A 73 6.25 17.31 -2.13
C LEU A 73 5.69 18.64 -2.64
N PHE A 74 4.48 18.60 -3.19
CA PHE A 74 3.75 19.81 -3.55
C PHE A 74 3.13 20.43 -2.29
N GLN A 75 3.44 21.70 -2.03
CA GLN A 75 2.80 22.52 -1.00
C GLN A 75 2.16 23.74 -1.68
N GLU A 76 0.89 23.98 -1.37
CA GLU A 76 0.16 25.16 -1.84
C GLU A 76 0.79 26.43 -1.24
N ASN A 77 1.00 27.47 -2.05
CA ASN A 77 1.71 28.70 -1.68
C ASN A 77 3.19 28.51 -1.30
N SER A 78 3.89 27.60 -1.99
CA SER A 78 5.33 27.41 -1.84
C SER A 78 6.14 28.69 -2.11
N THR A 79 7.23 28.89 -1.36
CA THR A 79 8.19 29.98 -1.61
C THR A 79 8.80 29.86 -3.01
N ILE A 80 9.21 30.99 -3.63
CA ILE A 80 9.81 30.99 -4.98
C ILE A 80 10.94 29.96 -5.11
N GLY A 81 11.81 29.83 -4.09
CA GLY A 81 12.89 28.83 -4.09
C GLY A 81 12.41 27.37 -4.08
N GLN A 82 11.27 27.08 -3.44
CA GLN A 82 10.66 25.74 -3.47
C GLN A 82 9.97 25.47 -4.82
N LYS A 83 9.36 26.48 -5.44
CA LYS A 83 8.78 26.38 -6.79
C LYS A 83 9.87 26.06 -7.81
N ILE A 84 11.03 26.71 -7.72
CA ILE A 84 12.20 26.45 -8.56
C ILE A 84 12.69 25.00 -8.39
N ALA A 85 12.95 24.58 -7.15
CA ALA A 85 13.41 23.22 -6.86
C ALA A 85 12.41 22.14 -7.31
N LEU A 86 11.11 22.40 -7.21
CA LEU A 86 10.07 21.47 -7.68
C LEU A 86 10.05 21.38 -9.21
N SER A 87 10.15 22.51 -9.91
CA SER A 87 10.20 22.52 -11.38
C SER A 87 11.42 21.78 -11.94
N GLU A 88 12.60 21.95 -11.34
CA GLU A 88 13.81 21.19 -11.71
C GLU A 88 13.65 19.69 -11.47
N LYS A 89 13.05 19.32 -10.33
CA LYS A 89 12.73 17.93 -10.01
C LYS A 89 11.80 17.32 -11.05
N ILE A 90 10.71 18.00 -11.42
CA ILE A 90 9.77 17.51 -12.44
C ILE A 90 10.49 17.28 -13.77
N VAL A 91 11.29 18.25 -14.22
CA VAL A 91 12.07 18.14 -15.46
C VAL A 91 13.05 16.96 -15.41
N SER A 92 13.69 16.68 -14.26
CA SER A 92 14.58 15.53 -14.11
C SER A 92 13.88 14.17 -14.22
N VAL A 93 12.56 14.14 -13.98
CA VAL A 93 11.75 12.92 -13.95
C VAL A 93 11.18 12.57 -15.33
N LEU A 94 10.85 13.57 -16.16
CA LEU A 94 10.28 13.36 -17.48
C LEU A 94 11.12 12.44 -18.40
N PRO A 95 12.47 12.56 -18.47
CA PRO A 95 13.31 11.64 -19.24
C PRO A 95 13.30 10.21 -18.69
N ARG A 96 13.21 10.04 -17.36
CA ARG A 96 13.13 8.70 -16.73
C ARG A 96 11.83 7.98 -17.07
N MET A 97 10.75 8.74 -17.22
CA MET A 97 9.48 8.24 -17.70
C MET A 97 9.48 7.98 -19.22
N LYS A 98 10.54 8.31 -19.96
CA LYS A 98 10.59 8.26 -21.44
C LYS A 98 9.59 9.22 -22.11
N CYS A 99 9.43 10.42 -21.55
CA CYS A 99 8.65 11.46 -22.22
C CYS A 99 9.36 11.90 -23.52
N PRO A 100 8.66 11.96 -24.67
CA PRO A 100 9.26 12.39 -25.94
C PRO A 100 9.44 13.91 -26.04
N HIS A 101 8.79 14.68 -25.16
CA HIS A 101 8.84 16.14 -25.17
C HIS A 101 9.88 16.65 -24.17
N GLN A 102 10.72 17.59 -24.62
CA GLN A 102 11.71 18.27 -23.78
C GLN A 102 11.08 19.48 -23.13
N LEU A 103 11.35 19.67 -21.84
CA LEU A 103 10.84 20.77 -21.04
C LEU A 103 11.96 21.28 -20.14
N GLU A 104 12.20 22.58 -20.14
CA GLU A 104 13.21 23.21 -19.29
C GLU A 104 12.59 23.82 -18.02
N PRO A 105 13.34 23.89 -16.89
CA PRO A 105 12.79 24.43 -15.63
C PRO A 105 12.31 25.88 -15.74
N HIS A 106 12.97 26.69 -16.58
CA HIS A 106 12.58 28.08 -16.81
C HIS A 106 11.24 28.21 -17.54
N GLN A 107 10.85 27.22 -18.36
CA GLN A 107 9.57 27.22 -19.09
C GLN A 107 8.40 26.99 -18.14
N ILE A 108 8.59 26.14 -17.12
CA ILE A 108 7.59 25.91 -16.06
C ILE A 108 7.43 27.15 -15.17
N GLN A 109 8.53 27.83 -14.84
CA GLN A 109 8.51 29.04 -14.02
C GLN A 109 7.99 30.26 -14.78
N GLY A 110 8.35 30.38 -16.06
CA GLY A 110 7.89 31.42 -16.97
C GLY A 110 6.45 31.23 -17.45
N MET A 111 5.75 30.19 -16.97
CA MET A 111 4.36 29.89 -17.33
C MET A 111 4.14 29.76 -18.84
N ASP A 112 5.08 29.10 -19.53
CA ASP A 112 5.01 28.88 -20.97
C ASP A 112 4.12 27.66 -21.27
N PHE A 113 2.81 27.88 -21.24
CA PHE A 113 1.78 26.86 -21.45
C PHE A 113 1.82 26.22 -22.84
N ILE A 114 2.37 26.90 -23.86
CA ILE A 114 2.55 26.33 -25.19
C ILE A 114 3.48 25.10 -25.15
N HIS A 115 4.61 25.20 -24.44
CA HIS A 115 5.57 24.09 -24.32
C HIS A 115 5.19 23.09 -23.22
N ILE A 116 4.46 23.54 -22.19
CA ILE A 116 3.96 22.66 -21.13
C ILE A 116 2.80 21.78 -21.63
N PHE A 117 1.97 22.27 -22.54
CA PHE A 117 0.76 21.56 -23.01
C PHE A 117 1.04 20.15 -23.56
N PRO A 118 1.99 19.92 -24.49
CA PRO A 118 2.29 18.58 -25.00
C PRO A 118 2.75 17.61 -23.89
N VAL A 119 3.49 18.11 -22.91
CA VAL A 119 3.96 17.32 -21.77
C VAL A 119 2.79 16.91 -20.88
N VAL A 120 1.88 17.84 -20.57
CA VAL A 120 0.69 17.55 -19.78
C VAL A 120 -0.24 16.58 -20.51
N GLN A 121 -0.46 16.77 -21.81
CA GLN A 121 -1.29 15.88 -22.62
C GLN A 121 -0.76 14.44 -22.59
N TRP A 122 0.56 14.27 -22.74
CA TRP A 122 1.19 12.96 -22.64
C TRP A 122 1.12 12.36 -21.22
N LEU A 123 1.35 13.18 -20.19
CA LEU A 123 1.26 12.75 -18.79
C LEU A 123 -0.16 12.32 -18.41
N VAL A 124 -1.18 13.06 -18.87
CA VAL A 124 -2.59 12.74 -18.66
C VAL A 124 -2.96 11.44 -19.37
N LYS A 125 -2.56 11.28 -20.64
CA LYS A 125 -2.79 10.03 -21.38
C LYS A 125 -2.20 8.84 -20.64
N ARG A 126 -0.93 8.95 -20.20
CA ARG A 126 -0.27 7.89 -19.45
C ARG A 126 -0.96 7.61 -18.12
N ALA A 127 -1.36 8.64 -17.38
CA ALA A 127 -2.03 8.49 -16.09
C ALA A 127 -3.39 7.78 -16.22
N ILE A 128 -4.11 7.99 -17.34
CA ILE A 128 -5.37 7.29 -17.62
C ILE A 128 -5.09 5.82 -17.96
N GLU A 129 -4.12 5.53 -18.82
CA GLU A 129 -3.72 4.16 -19.16
C GLU A 129 -3.31 3.36 -17.91
N THR A 130 -2.46 3.94 -17.04
CA THR A 130 -2.07 3.29 -15.78
C THR A 130 -3.24 3.10 -14.82
N LYS A 131 -4.21 4.01 -14.79
CA LYS A 131 -5.44 3.85 -13.99
C LYS A 131 -6.34 2.75 -14.54
N GLU A 132 -6.39 2.55 -15.85
CA GLU A 132 -7.14 1.46 -16.47
C GLU A 132 -6.49 0.11 -16.15
N GLU A 133 -5.16 0.03 -16.22
CA GLU A 133 -4.39 -1.18 -15.88
C GLU A 133 -4.45 -1.55 -14.38
N MET A 134 -4.37 -0.56 -13.50
CA MET A 134 -4.29 -0.76 -12.03
C MET A 134 -5.64 -0.58 -11.32
N GLY A 135 -6.67 -0.11 -12.03
CA GLY A 135 -7.96 0.30 -11.46
C GLY A 135 -8.70 -0.84 -10.77
N ASP A 136 -8.75 -2.01 -11.39
CA ASP A 136 -9.38 -3.20 -10.83
C ASP A 136 -8.66 -3.69 -9.56
N TYR A 137 -7.32 -3.64 -9.57
CA TYR A 137 -6.52 -3.97 -8.40
C TYR A 137 -6.78 -3.00 -7.25
N ILE A 138 -6.70 -1.69 -7.49
CA ILE A 138 -6.97 -0.67 -6.45
C ILE A 138 -8.39 -0.79 -5.92
N ARG A 139 -9.37 -1.05 -6.79
CA ARG A 139 -10.78 -1.22 -6.40
C ARG A 139 -10.96 -2.46 -5.52
N SER A 140 -10.42 -3.61 -5.94
CA SER A 140 -10.48 -4.84 -5.15
C SER A 140 -9.77 -4.70 -3.80
N TYR A 141 -8.62 -4.03 -3.78
CA TYR A 141 -7.89 -3.71 -2.54
C TYR A 141 -8.71 -2.80 -1.62
N SER A 142 -9.33 -1.75 -2.16
CA SER A 142 -10.17 -0.82 -1.39
C SER A 142 -11.40 -1.51 -0.81
N ILE A 143 -12.07 -2.36 -1.61
CA ILE A 143 -13.20 -3.19 -1.14
C ILE A 143 -12.75 -4.13 -0.03
N SER A 144 -11.59 -4.80 -0.19
CA SER A 144 -11.03 -5.68 0.84
C SER A 144 -10.72 -4.92 2.13
N GLN A 145 -10.16 -3.71 2.05
CA GLN A 145 -9.88 -2.91 3.24
C GLN A 145 -11.17 -2.43 3.92
N PHE A 146 -12.20 -2.07 3.14
CA PHE A 146 -13.50 -1.68 3.69
C PHE A 146 -14.19 -2.85 4.40
N GLN A 147 -14.23 -4.03 3.75
CA GLN A 147 -14.86 -5.24 4.26
C GLN A 147 -14.19 -5.81 5.52
N LYS A 148 -12.97 -5.40 5.86
CA LYS A 148 -12.33 -5.76 7.14
C LYS A 148 -12.96 -5.10 8.35
N THR A 149 -13.56 -3.93 8.18
CA THR A 149 -14.05 -3.11 9.30
C THR A 149 -15.56 -2.87 9.23
N TYR A 150 -16.14 -2.95 8.03
CA TYR A 150 -17.55 -2.65 7.79
C TYR A 150 -18.18 -3.68 6.86
N SER A 151 -19.38 -4.18 7.22
CA SER A 151 -20.23 -4.99 6.35
C SER A 151 -21.42 -4.16 5.84
N LEU A 152 -21.83 -4.41 4.60
CA LEU A 152 -23.06 -3.82 4.06
C LEU A 152 -24.26 -4.67 4.51
N PRO A 153 -25.45 -4.07 4.73
CA PRO A 153 -26.67 -4.82 5.03
C PRO A 153 -27.01 -5.90 3.98
N GLU A 154 -26.65 -5.65 2.73
CA GLU A 154 -26.80 -6.59 1.61
C GLU A 154 -25.90 -7.82 1.74
N ASP A 155 -24.70 -7.65 2.32
CA ASP A 155 -23.75 -8.74 2.59
C ASP A 155 -24.26 -9.65 3.71
N ASP A 156 -24.84 -9.07 4.77
CA ASP A 156 -25.44 -9.83 5.88
C ASP A 156 -26.65 -10.65 5.42
N ASP A 157 -27.49 -10.08 4.54
CA ASP A 157 -28.61 -10.77 3.93
C ASP A 157 -28.18 -11.87 2.95
N PHE A 158 -27.06 -11.68 2.26
CA PHE A 158 -26.44 -12.72 1.44
C PHE A 158 -25.91 -13.87 2.29
N ILE A 159 -25.24 -13.59 3.40
CA ILE A 159 -24.74 -14.62 4.35
C ILE A 159 -25.91 -15.45 4.90
N LYS A 160 -26.99 -14.79 5.35
CA LYS A 160 -28.21 -15.48 5.83
C LYS A 160 -28.87 -16.33 4.74
N ARG A 161 -28.90 -15.86 3.50
CA ARG A 161 -29.43 -16.62 2.35
C ARG A 161 -28.53 -17.81 1.98
N LYS A 162 -27.21 -17.63 2.03
CA LYS A 162 -26.21 -18.66 1.75
C LYS A 162 -26.35 -19.83 2.72
N GLU A 163 -26.49 -19.57 4.02
CA GLU A 163 -26.71 -20.64 5.00
C GLU A 163 -27.98 -21.45 4.73
N LYS A 164 -29.09 -20.78 4.40
CA LYS A 164 -30.35 -21.45 4.04
C LYS A 164 -30.18 -22.30 2.78
N ALA A 165 -29.53 -21.77 1.75
CA ALA A 165 -29.28 -22.50 0.50
C ALA A 165 -28.40 -23.73 0.72
N ILE A 166 -27.34 -23.63 1.54
CA ILE A 166 -26.48 -24.77 1.89
C ILE A 166 -27.29 -25.85 2.60
N LYS A 167 -28.12 -25.49 3.59
CA LYS A 167 -29.01 -26.45 4.27
C LYS A 167 -29.94 -27.14 3.28
N THR A 168 -30.59 -26.40 2.38
CA THR A 168 -31.48 -26.99 1.37
C THR A 168 -30.74 -27.96 0.43
N VAL A 169 -29.51 -27.65 0.02
CA VAL A 169 -28.70 -28.56 -0.83
C VAL A 169 -28.30 -29.82 -0.08
N VAL A 170 -27.92 -29.70 1.20
CA VAL A 170 -27.60 -30.85 2.05
C VAL A 170 -28.84 -31.73 2.28
N ASP A 171 -29.98 -31.11 2.59
CA ASP A 171 -31.25 -31.82 2.80
C ASP A 171 -31.70 -32.55 1.52
N LEU A 172 -31.60 -31.92 0.35
CA LEU A 172 -31.87 -32.56 -0.94
C LEU A 172 -30.89 -33.71 -1.19
N SER A 173 -29.59 -33.50 -0.96
CA SER A 173 -28.60 -34.56 -1.10
C SER A 173 -28.93 -35.75 -0.20
N ASP A 174 -29.38 -35.50 1.02
CA ASP A 174 -29.72 -36.55 2.01
C ASP A 174 -31.00 -37.31 1.67
N VAL A 175 -32.02 -36.61 1.17
CA VAL A 175 -33.29 -37.22 0.71
C VAL A 175 -33.06 -38.10 -0.52
N TYR A 176 -32.20 -37.67 -1.44
CA TYR A 176 -31.90 -38.40 -2.68
C TYR A 176 -30.66 -39.32 -2.57
N LYS A 177 -30.10 -39.54 -1.38
CA LYS A 177 -29.00 -40.51 -1.15
C LYS A 177 -29.43 -41.90 -1.62
N PRO A 178 -28.64 -42.57 -2.50
CA PRO A 178 -28.94 -43.94 -2.92
C PRO A 178 -28.93 -44.91 -1.73
N ARG A 179 -30.11 -45.38 -1.32
CA ARG A 179 -30.24 -46.39 -0.26
C ARG A 179 -30.13 -47.80 -0.84
N ARG A 180 -29.12 -48.54 -0.40
CA ARG A 180 -28.91 -49.96 -0.75
C ARG A 180 -30.00 -50.81 -0.07
N LYS A 181 -30.84 -51.47 -0.85
CA LYS A 181 -31.94 -52.35 -0.39
C LYS A 181 -31.51 -53.81 -0.23
N TYR A 182 -30.58 -54.27 -1.04
CA TYR A 182 -30.08 -55.66 -1.02
C TYR A 182 -28.55 -55.65 -0.90
N LYS A 183 -28.01 -56.63 -0.17
CA LYS A 183 -26.56 -56.79 0.05
C LYS A 183 -26.14 -58.13 -0.55
N ARG A 184 -25.09 -58.15 -1.38
CA ARG A 184 -24.49 -59.40 -1.88
C ARG A 184 -23.98 -60.25 -0.72
N GLN A 185 -24.14 -61.56 -0.86
CA GLN A 185 -23.55 -62.55 0.04
C GLN A 185 -22.04 -62.62 -0.22
N GLN A 186 -21.23 -62.62 0.84
CA GLN A 186 -19.77 -62.64 0.73
C GLN A 186 -19.33 -63.94 0.04
N GLY A 187 -18.56 -63.83 -1.06
CA GLY A 187 -18.07 -64.96 -1.85
C GLY A 187 -18.72 -65.15 -3.23
N ALA A 188 -19.73 -64.34 -3.60
CA ALA A 188 -20.41 -64.43 -4.90
C ALA A 188 -19.72 -63.62 -6.04
N GLU A 189 -18.51 -63.10 -5.83
CA GLU A 189 -17.84 -62.17 -6.76
C GLU A 189 -17.02 -62.86 -7.86
N GLU A 190 -16.64 -64.13 -7.69
CA GLU A 190 -15.68 -64.78 -8.59
C GLU A 190 -16.29 -65.46 -9.81
N LEU A 191 -17.63 -65.56 -9.92
CA LEU A 191 -18.30 -66.40 -10.94
C LEU A 191 -19.34 -65.67 -11.81
N LEU A 192 -19.39 -64.33 -11.79
CA LEU A 192 -20.40 -63.59 -12.56
C LEU A 192 -19.78 -62.78 -13.69
N ASP A 193 -20.26 -63.03 -14.90
CA ASP A 193 -20.01 -62.25 -16.12
C ASP A 193 -20.29 -60.75 -15.91
N GLU A 194 -19.68 -59.88 -16.72
CA GLU A 194 -19.71 -58.42 -16.50
C GLU A 194 -21.15 -57.87 -16.46
N GLU A 195 -22.03 -58.40 -17.32
CA GLU A 195 -23.45 -58.05 -17.36
C GLU A 195 -24.18 -58.42 -16.06
N SER A 196 -23.88 -59.59 -15.49
CA SER A 196 -24.48 -60.08 -14.25
C SER A 196 -24.03 -59.26 -13.04
N ARG A 197 -22.80 -58.77 -13.04
CA ARG A 197 -22.27 -57.86 -12.02
C ARG A 197 -22.97 -56.50 -12.07
N VAL A 198 -23.24 -55.98 -13.27
CA VAL A 198 -24.02 -54.74 -13.45
C VAL A 198 -25.45 -54.94 -12.97
N HIS A 199 -26.11 -56.04 -13.35
CA HIS A 199 -27.47 -56.35 -12.91
C HIS A 199 -27.59 -56.49 -11.39
N ALA A 200 -26.63 -57.15 -10.74
CA ALA A 200 -26.60 -57.27 -9.30
C ALA A 200 -26.43 -55.91 -8.61
N THR A 201 -25.55 -55.03 -9.11
CA THR A 201 -25.38 -53.66 -8.55
C THR A 201 -26.64 -52.82 -8.72
N LEU A 202 -27.32 -52.91 -9.87
CA LEU A 202 -28.60 -52.23 -10.09
C LEU A 202 -29.70 -52.78 -9.14
N LEU A 203 -29.70 -54.08 -8.89
CA LEU A 203 -30.59 -54.73 -7.94
C LEU A 203 -30.37 -54.21 -6.51
N GLU A 204 -29.13 -54.04 -6.09
CA GLU A 204 -28.76 -53.54 -4.76
C GLU A 204 -29.41 -52.18 -4.45
N TYR A 205 -29.58 -51.32 -5.46
CA TYR A 205 -30.26 -50.03 -5.33
C TYR A 205 -31.74 -50.07 -5.78
N GLY A 206 -32.31 -51.27 -5.91
CA GLY A 206 -33.74 -51.50 -6.14
C GLY A 206 -34.21 -51.29 -7.59
N ARG A 207 -33.30 -51.20 -8.56
CA ARG A 207 -33.65 -51.09 -9.99
C ARG A 207 -33.67 -52.49 -10.59
N ARG A 208 -34.87 -53.04 -10.81
CA ARG A 208 -35.05 -54.29 -11.56
C ARG A 208 -35.24 -53.98 -13.04
N TYR A 209 -34.48 -54.65 -13.90
CA TYR A 209 -34.69 -54.58 -15.34
C TYR A 209 -35.82 -55.55 -15.71
N GLY A 210 -36.89 -55.04 -16.33
CA GLY A 210 -37.98 -55.82 -16.94
C GLY A 210 -38.92 -56.59 -15.99
N PHE A 211 -40.03 -55.98 -15.57
CA PHE A 211 -41.33 -56.67 -15.42
C PHE A 211 -42.45 -55.61 -15.30
N SER A 212 -43.47 -55.77 -16.13
CA SER A 212 -44.63 -54.89 -16.29
C SER A 212 -45.55 -54.90 -15.05
N ARG A 213 -46.35 -53.83 -14.91
CA ARG A 213 -47.40 -53.56 -13.91
C ARG A 213 -48.16 -54.81 -13.41
N GLN A 214 -48.29 -54.93 -12.09
CA GLN A 214 -49.55 -55.36 -11.46
C GLN A 214 -49.65 -54.88 -10.00
N SER A 215 -50.86 -54.48 -9.65
CA SER A 215 -51.35 -53.73 -8.49
C SER A 215 -51.59 -54.57 -7.22
N LYS A 216 -51.78 -53.85 -6.09
CA LYS A 216 -52.30 -54.25 -4.75
C LYS A 216 -51.23 -54.82 -3.81
N THR A 217 -51.16 -54.51 -2.52
CA THR A 217 -52.18 -54.04 -1.56
C THR A 217 -51.50 -53.40 -0.34
N GLU A 218 -52.24 -52.51 0.32
CA GLU A 218 -51.93 -51.83 1.59
C GLU A 218 -51.60 -52.79 2.75
N LYS A 219 -50.79 -52.32 3.72
CA LYS A 219 -51.11 -52.34 5.17
C LYS A 219 -50.11 -51.51 5.98
N ALA A 220 -50.67 -50.81 6.96
CA ALA A 220 -50.06 -49.88 7.90
C ALA A 220 -49.61 -50.55 9.22
N GLU A 221 -49.11 -49.72 10.14
CA GLU A 221 -48.83 -49.96 11.59
C GLU A 221 -47.43 -50.58 11.90
N ASP A 222 -46.68 -50.23 12.94
CA ASP A 222 -46.83 -49.30 14.07
C ASP A 222 -45.47 -49.02 14.77
N LYS A 223 -45.37 -47.86 15.43
CA LYS A 223 -44.70 -47.53 16.73
C LYS A 223 -43.50 -48.37 17.27
N LYS A 224 -42.37 -47.68 17.60
CA LYS A 224 -41.94 -47.24 18.97
C LYS A 224 -40.43 -46.93 19.10
N THR A 225 -40.17 -45.78 19.73
CA THR A 225 -39.03 -45.32 20.57
C THR A 225 -37.98 -46.34 21.05
N ALA A 226 -36.70 -45.95 20.98
CA ALA A 226 -35.77 -45.83 22.13
C ALA A 226 -34.46 -45.10 21.73
N LEU A 227 -34.05 -44.11 22.53
CA LEU A 227 -32.69 -43.56 22.60
C LEU A 227 -31.72 -44.67 23.08
N PRO A 228 -30.41 -44.56 22.79
CA PRO A 228 -29.54 -44.03 23.84
C PRO A 228 -28.42 -43.10 23.35
N ALA A 229 -28.05 -42.22 24.27
CA ALA A 229 -26.87 -41.39 24.27
C ALA A 229 -25.58 -42.23 24.37
N GLY A 230 -24.49 -41.67 23.83
CA GLY A 230 -23.13 -42.11 24.15
C GLY A 230 -22.09 -41.51 23.21
N LEU A 231 -21.14 -40.79 23.82
CA LEU A 231 -19.82 -40.40 23.29
C LEU A 231 -19.70 -38.98 22.68
N SER A 232 -19.94 -37.98 23.53
CA SER A 232 -19.23 -36.70 23.49
C SER A 232 -17.88 -36.82 24.21
N ALA A 233 -16.80 -36.99 23.47
CA ALA A 233 -15.43 -36.90 24.00
C ALA A 233 -14.43 -36.62 22.87
N ALA A 234 -14.46 -35.42 22.28
CA ALA A 234 -13.39 -34.96 21.38
C ALA A 234 -13.34 -33.43 21.13
N GLU A 235 -14.23 -32.61 21.69
CA GLU A 235 -14.29 -31.16 21.44
C GLU A 235 -13.97 -30.32 22.70
N LYS A 236 -12.92 -30.68 23.45
CA LYS A 236 -12.49 -29.93 24.65
C LYS A 236 -10.99 -29.58 24.68
N ALA A 237 -10.35 -29.45 23.52
CA ALA A 237 -8.95 -29.02 23.46
C ALA A 237 -8.80 -27.56 22.97
N ASP A 238 -9.63 -27.08 22.04
CA ASP A 238 -9.49 -25.72 21.47
C ASP A 238 -10.23 -24.62 22.25
N ALA A 239 -11.18 -24.97 23.13
CA ALA A 239 -11.91 -23.97 23.91
C ALA A 239 -11.13 -23.45 25.14
N HIS A 240 -10.07 -24.15 25.56
CA HIS A 240 -9.33 -23.81 26.79
C HIS A 240 -8.23 -22.77 26.54
N GLU A 241 -7.68 -22.68 25.32
CA GLU A 241 -6.67 -21.69 24.96
C GLU A 241 -7.28 -20.29 24.76
N GLU A 242 -8.52 -20.19 24.25
CA GLU A 242 -9.22 -18.91 24.12
C GLU A 242 -9.68 -18.35 25.47
N ASP A 243 -10.14 -19.20 26.39
CA ASP A 243 -10.54 -18.78 27.75
C ASP A 243 -9.34 -18.35 28.61
N GLU A 244 -8.17 -18.97 28.45
CA GLU A 244 -6.93 -18.56 29.15
C GLU A 244 -6.38 -17.23 28.64
N LEU A 245 -6.51 -16.95 27.34
CA LEU A 245 -6.11 -15.67 26.75
C LEU A 245 -7.07 -14.53 27.16
N GLN A 246 -8.37 -14.81 27.28
CA GLN A 246 -9.35 -13.85 27.78
C GLN A 246 -9.16 -13.57 29.28
N ALA A 247 -8.88 -14.59 30.09
CA ALA A 247 -8.59 -14.42 31.51
C ALA A 247 -7.29 -13.62 31.76
N ALA A 248 -6.27 -13.79 30.92
CA ALA A 248 -5.04 -13.00 30.98
C ALA A 248 -5.27 -11.53 30.61
N GLU A 249 -6.12 -11.26 29.62
CA GLU A 249 -6.47 -9.89 29.22
C GLU A 249 -7.38 -9.22 30.26
N GLU A 250 -8.33 -9.94 30.86
CA GLU A 250 -9.15 -9.45 31.98
C GLU A 250 -8.31 -9.14 33.23
N GLN A 251 -7.32 -9.97 33.55
CA GLN A 251 -6.38 -9.69 34.64
C GLN A 251 -5.50 -8.46 34.35
N ARG A 252 -5.13 -8.24 33.08
CA ARG A 252 -4.40 -7.03 32.65
C ARG A 252 -5.27 -5.79 32.78
N ILE A 253 -6.54 -5.87 32.39
CA ILE A 253 -7.53 -4.79 32.54
C ILE A 253 -7.83 -4.52 34.01
N GLN A 254 -7.95 -5.56 34.85
CA GLN A 254 -8.13 -5.41 36.31
C GLN A 254 -6.89 -4.82 36.99
N SER A 255 -5.68 -5.19 36.56
CA SER A 255 -4.43 -4.57 37.04
C SER A 255 -4.36 -3.09 36.65
N LEU A 256 -4.83 -2.74 35.45
CA LEU A 256 -4.94 -1.36 34.97
C LEU A 256 -6.01 -0.57 35.75
N MET A 257 -7.18 -1.16 36.00
CA MET A 257 -8.26 -0.57 36.80
C MET A 257 -7.85 -0.39 38.26
N THR A 258 -7.09 -1.31 38.84
CA THR A 258 -6.54 -1.21 40.21
C THR A 258 -5.51 -0.08 40.32
N LYS A 259 -4.69 0.11 39.28
CA LYS A 259 -3.76 1.24 39.17
C LYS A 259 -4.47 2.58 38.94
N MET A 260 -5.64 2.59 38.30
CA MET A 260 -6.50 3.77 38.17
C MET A 260 -7.31 4.09 39.44
N THR A 261 -7.73 3.09 40.22
CA THR A 261 -8.44 3.30 41.50
C THR A 261 -7.49 3.78 42.61
N ALA A 262 -6.21 3.43 42.55
CA ALA A 262 -5.19 4.02 43.42
C ALA A 262 -5.01 5.55 43.22
N MET A 263 -5.54 6.13 42.12
CA MET A 263 -5.56 7.58 41.91
C MET A 263 -6.82 8.27 42.46
N ALA A 264 -7.88 7.53 42.78
CA ALA A 264 -9.13 8.10 43.27
C ALA A 264 -9.08 8.45 44.78
N ASN A 265 -8.14 7.86 45.52
CA ASN A 265 -8.04 8.05 46.97
C ASN A 265 -7.11 9.20 47.40
N GLU A 266 -6.48 9.92 46.46
CA GLU A 266 -5.68 11.11 46.77
C GLU A 266 -6.16 12.32 45.94
N GLU A 267 -7.27 12.93 46.36
CA GLU A 267 -7.79 14.22 45.87
C GLU A 267 -6.88 15.42 46.20
N SER A 268 -5.57 15.23 46.33
CA SER A 268 -4.64 16.31 46.66
C SER A 268 -3.58 16.48 45.57
N ARG A 269 -3.75 17.54 44.78
CA ARG A 269 -2.76 18.16 43.86
C ARG A 269 -1.88 17.20 43.05
N LEU A 270 -2.23 17.06 41.77
CA LEU A 270 -1.36 16.46 40.75
C LEU A 270 -0.08 17.31 40.59
N THR A 271 1.08 16.73 40.94
CA THR A 271 2.38 17.39 40.80
C THR A 271 2.98 17.12 39.42
N ALA A 272 3.83 18.05 38.93
CA ALA A 272 4.56 17.88 37.67
C ALA A 272 5.46 16.62 37.65
N SER A 273 5.82 16.08 38.82
CA SER A 273 6.54 14.82 38.97
C SER A 273 5.69 13.61 38.55
N SER A 274 4.41 13.58 38.92
CA SER A 274 3.47 12.51 38.56
C SER A 274 3.23 12.45 37.05
N VAL A 275 3.17 13.61 36.40
CA VAL A 275 3.06 13.73 34.93
C VAL A 275 4.38 13.34 34.25
N GLY A 276 5.53 13.67 34.85
CA GLY A 276 6.85 13.26 34.38
C GLY A 276 7.08 11.74 34.42
N GLN A 277 6.54 11.06 35.44
CA GLN A 277 6.60 9.58 35.52
C GLN A 277 5.75 8.91 34.45
N ILE A 278 4.54 9.41 34.17
CA ILE A 278 3.65 8.82 33.15
C ILE A 278 4.26 8.96 31.74
N VAL A 279 4.80 10.14 31.42
CA VAL A 279 5.48 10.36 30.12
C VAL A 279 6.83 9.63 30.06
N GLY A 280 7.52 9.51 31.20
CA GLY A 280 8.77 8.76 31.33
C GLY A 280 8.60 7.26 31.05
N LEU A 281 7.52 6.65 31.55
CA LEU A 281 7.22 5.23 31.34
C LEU A 281 6.96 4.91 29.86
N CYS A 282 6.16 5.72 29.16
CA CYS A 282 5.96 5.56 27.72
C CYS A 282 7.24 5.82 26.91
N SER A 283 8.13 6.71 27.39
CA SER A 283 9.42 6.95 26.72
C SER A 283 10.42 5.80 26.89
N ALA A 284 10.31 5.04 27.97
CA ALA A 284 11.14 3.86 28.23
C ALA A 284 10.70 2.68 27.34
N GLU A 285 9.40 2.47 27.20
CA GLU A 285 8.83 1.46 26.29
C GLU A 285 9.21 1.76 24.81
N ILE A 286 9.16 3.03 24.39
CA ILE A 286 9.59 3.42 23.04
C ILE A 286 11.10 3.17 22.85
N LYS A 287 11.95 3.42 23.85
CA LYS A 287 13.39 3.12 23.78
C LYS A 287 13.67 1.62 23.68
N GLN A 288 12.89 0.81 24.38
CA GLN A 288 13.01 -0.64 24.37
C GLN A 288 12.59 -1.24 23.01
N ILE A 289 11.51 -0.73 22.42
CA ILE A 289 11.08 -1.10 21.07
C ILE A 289 12.11 -0.66 20.01
N VAL A 290 12.72 0.52 20.18
CA VAL A 290 13.80 0.99 19.28
C VAL A 290 15.07 0.17 19.41
N SER A 291 15.43 -0.30 20.62
CA SER A 291 16.60 -1.19 20.78
C SER A 291 16.35 -2.59 20.23
N GLU A 292 15.15 -3.16 20.45
CA GLU A 292 14.76 -4.44 19.84
C GLU A 292 14.72 -4.36 18.30
N TYR A 293 14.28 -3.23 17.74
CA TYR A 293 14.31 -3.01 16.29
C TYR A 293 15.74 -2.90 15.76
N ALA A 294 16.63 -2.21 16.48
CA ALA A 294 18.04 -2.10 16.12
C ALA A 294 18.79 -3.44 16.23
N GLU A 295 18.48 -4.27 17.23
CA GLU A 295 19.02 -5.62 17.39
C GLU A 295 18.56 -6.55 16.26
N LYS A 296 17.26 -6.56 15.91
CA LYS A 296 16.76 -7.35 14.77
C LYS A 296 17.34 -6.90 13.42
N GLN A 297 17.64 -5.62 13.27
CA GLN A 297 18.30 -5.10 12.06
C GLN A 297 19.79 -5.49 11.99
N SER A 298 20.45 -5.63 13.15
CA SER A 298 21.81 -6.16 13.26
C SER A 298 21.87 -7.68 13.03
N GLU A 299 20.85 -8.44 13.42
CA GLU A 299 20.74 -9.88 13.16
C GLU A 299 20.51 -10.16 11.66
N LEU A 300 19.66 -9.37 10.99
CA LEU A 300 19.44 -9.45 9.55
C LEU A 300 20.69 -9.13 8.72
N SER A 301 21.58 -8.28 9.22
CA SER A 301 22.86 -7.97 8.56
C SER A 301 23.97 -8.99 8.88
N ALA A 302 23.85 -9.75 9.97
CA ALA A 302 24.77 -10.84 10.31
C ALA A 302 24.47 -12.14 9.52
N GLU A 303 23.23 -12.35 9.06
CA GLU A 303 22.84 -13.50 8.22
C GLU A 303 23.25 -13.36 6.72
N GLU A 304 23.75 -12.19 6.30
CA GLU A 304 24.36 -11.99 4.99
C GLU A 304 25.82 -12.48 4.96
N SER A 305 26.02 -13.79 5.15
CA SER A 305 27.34 -14.40 4.94
C SER A 305 27.73 -14.40 3.44
N PRO A 306 29.04 -14.28 3.12
CA PRO A 306 29.56 -14.03 1.77
C PRO A 306 29.33 -15.17 0.76
N GLU A 307 28.78 -16.32 1.17
CA GLU A 307 28.54 -17.47 0.29
C GLU A 307 27.39 -17.26 -0.71
N LYS A 308 26.43 -16.37 -0.40
CA LYS A 308 25.27 -16.10 -1.29
C LYS A 308 25.56 -15.08 -2.41
N LEU A 309 26.66 -14.33 -2.33
CA LEU A 309 27.06 -13.39 -3.38
C LEU A 309 27.53 -14.10 -4.67
N GLY A 310 28.09 -15.31 -4.57
CA GLY A 310 28.56 -16.08 -5.71
C GLY A 310 27.43 -16.59 -6.62
N THR A 311 26.31 -17.04 -6.05
CA THR A 311 25.18 -17.60 -6.80
C THR A 311 24.40 -16.53 -7.55
N SER A 312 24.23 -15.34 -6.96
CA SER A 312 23.59 -14.18 -7.58
C SER A 312 24.40 -13.66 -8.78
N GLN A 313 25.73 -13.60 -8.68
CA GLN A 313 26.59 -13.21 -9.80
C GLN A 313 26.58 -14.24 -10.95
N LEU A 314 26.53 -15.53 -10.64
CA LEU A 314 26.40 -16.59 -11.65
C LEU A 314 25.06 -16.55 -12.38
N HIS A 315 23.96 -16.25 -11.67
CA HIS A 315 22.65 -16.06 -12.28
C HIS A 315 22.64 -14.84 -13.20
N ARG A 316 23.25 -13.72 -12.77
CA ARG A 316 23.39 -12.50 -13.58
C ARG A 316 24.17 -12.74 -14.87
N ARG A 317 25.24 -13.53 -14.83
CA ARG A 317 26.00 -13.93 -16.03
C ARG A 317 25.18 -14.80 -16.99
N LYS A 318 24.36 -15.71 -16.47
CA LYS A 318 23.45 -16.56 -17.26
C LYS A 318 22.35 -15.74 -17.96
N VAL A 319 21.78 -14.77 -17.25
CA VAL A 319 20.76 -13.86 -17.79
C VAL A 319 21.34 -12.97 -18.90
N ILE A 320 22.56 -12.44 -18.71
CA ILE A 320 23.27 -11.65 -19.73
C ILE A 320 23.57 -12.52 -20.97
N SER A 321 23.99 -13.77 -20.79
CA SER A 321 24.25 -14.71 -21.89
C SER A 321 22.98 -15.03 -22.69
N LEU A 322 21.86 -15.28 -22.01
CA LEU A 322 20.58 -15.58 -22.67
C LEU A 322 20.03 -14.37 -23.43
N ASN A 323 20.12 -13.16 -22.85
CA ASN A 323 19.71 -11.94 -23.55
C ASN A 323 20.57 -11.66 -24.79
N LYS A 324 21.87 -11.99 -24.75
CA LYS A 324 22.76 -11.86 -25.92
C LYS A 324 22.40 -12.85 -27.02
N GLN A 325 21.99 -14.08 -26.66
CA GLN A 325 21.49 -15.07 -27.63
C GLN A 325 20.19 -14.59 -28.27
N ILE A 326 19.22 -14.13 -27.49
CA ILE A 326 17.94 -13.59 -28.00
C ILE A 326 18.15 -12.41 -28.96
N PHE A 327 19.10 -11.53 -28.65
CA PHE A 327 19.45 -10.40 -29.52
C PHE A 327 20.05 -10.86 -30.85
N ASN A 328 20.92 -11.87 -30.84
CA ASN A 328 21.52 -12.43 -32.05
C ASN A 328 20.49 -13.15 -32.94
N THR A 329 19.52 -13.86 -32.35
CA THR A 329 18.45 -14.53 -33.10
C THR A 329 17.55 -13.51 -33.82
N LYS A 330 17.18 -12.42 -33.13
CA LYS A 330 16.42 -11.31 -33.72
C LYS A 330 17.17 -10.61 -34.87
N LEU A 331 18.49 -10.51 -34.79
CA LEU A 331 19.34 -9.95 -35.84
C LEU A 331 19.44 -10.86 -37.08
N GLN A 332 19.36 -12.17 -36.90
CA GLN A 332 19.29 -13.14 -38.01
C GLN A 332 17.92 -13.12 -38.68
N GLU A 333 16.83 -13.01 -37.91
CA GLU A 333 15.47 -12.90 -38.43
C GLU A 333 15.28 -11.60 -39.25
N GLY A 334 15.86 -10.48 -38.80
CA GLY A 334 15.86 -9.22 -39.57
C GLY A 334 16.71 -9.27 -40.85
N ARG A 335 17.80 -10.05 -40.90
CA ARG A 335 18.61 -10.25 -42.12
C ARG A 335 17.92 -11.15 -43.14
N ASN A 336 17.07 -12.08 -42.72
CA ASN A 336 16.31 -12.95 -43.62
C ASN A 336 15.13 -12.21 -44.28
N TRP A 337 14.54 -11.21 -43.61
CA TRP A 337 13.52 -10.34 -44.20
C TRP A 337 14.09 -9.35 -45.23
N GLY A 338 15.32 -8.86 -45.05
CA GLY A 338 15.97 -7.93 -45.98
C GLY A 338 16.63 -8.54 -47.21
N ARG A 339 16.56 -9.86 -47.40
CA ARG A 339 17.22 -10.57 -48.53
C ARG A 339 16.26 -11.09 -49.60
N SER A 340 14.95 -10.85 -49.44
CA SER A 340 13.90 -11.34 -50.36
C SER A 340 13.34 -10.27 -51.31
N GLU A 341 13.90 -9.05 -51.33
CA GLU A 341 13.34 -7.91 -52.09
C GLU A 341 14.28 -7.34 -53.17
N ASP A 342 15.42 -8.00 -53.46
CA ASP A 342 16.49 -7.42 -54.29
C ASP A 342 16.95 -8.28 -55.50
N VAL A 343 16.08 -9.17 -56.00
CA VAL A 343 16.40 -10.02 -57.17
C VAL A 343 15.29 -10.00 -58.24
N HIS A 344 14.57 -8.88 -58.40
CA HIS A 344 13.42 -8.82 -59.32
C HIS A 344 13.46 -7.72 -60.40
N VAL A 345 14.62 -7.14 -60.75
CA VAL A 345 14.66 -6.03 -61.75
C VAL A 345 15.77 -6.15 -62.81
N ARG A 346 16.37 -7.33 -63.03
CA ARG A 346 17.38 -7.46 -64.09
C ARG A 346 17.30 -8.77 -64.88
N MET A 347 16.24 -8.97 -65.67
CA MET A 347 16.30 -9.96 -66.77
C MET A 347 15.20 -9.86 -67.84
N GLU A 348 14.81 -8.67 -68.28
CA GLU A 348 13.65 -8.52 -69.18
C GLU A 348 13.93 -8.12 -70.65
N VAL A 349 15.16 -8.32 -71.19
CA VAL A 349 15.45 -8.01 -72.62
C VAL A 349 16.27 -9.10 -73.37
N ARG A 350 16.07 -10.39 -73.05
CA ARG A 350 16.62 -11.52 -73.86
C ARG A 350 15.64 -12.69 -74.03
N ALA A 351 14.33 -12.43 -73.97
CA ALA A 351 13.33 -13.44 -73.60
C ALA A 351 12.50 -14.08 -74.74
N ARG A 352 12.95 -14.12 -76.00
CA ARG A 352 12.15 -14.80 -77.06
C ARG A 352 12.88 -15.81 -77.97
N GLY A 353 14.22 -15.87 -77.95
CA GLY A 353 14.99 -16.94 -78.63
C GLY A 353 15.50 -18.06 -77.72
N LEU A 354 15.54 -17.82 -76.39
CA LEU A 354 15.99 -18.77 -75.38
C LEU A 354 14.88 -19.67 -74.83
N ASN A 355 13.60 -19.30 -75.03
CA ASN A 355 12.47 -20.01 -74.42
C ASN A 355 12.32 -21.46 -74.89
N LEU A 356 12.64 -21.79 -76.14
CA LEU A 356 12.51 -23.17 -76.64
C LEU A 356 13.62 -24.10 -76.13
N ARG A 357 14.84 -23.61 -75.93
CA ARG A 357 15.91 -24.43 -75.30
C ARG A 357 15.76 -24.50 -73.78
N ALA A 358 15.29 -23.44 -73.14
CA ALA A 358 14.96 -23.45 -71.72
C ALA A 358 13.78 -24.36 -71.42
N LEU A 359 12.75 -24.40 -72.26
CA LEU A 359 11.63 -25.34 -72.13
C LEU A 359 12.06 -26.80 -72.30
N VAL A 360 13.01 -27.10 -73.20
CA VAL A 360 13.56 -28.46 -73.36
C VAL A 360 14.45 -28.85 -72.17
N ALA A 361 15.35 -27.95 -71.72
CA ALA A 361 16.17 -28.17 -70.53
C ALA A 361 15.32 -28.31 -69.25
N MET A 362 14.21 -27.57 -69.17
CA MET A 362 13.24 -27.68 -68.09
C MET A 362 12.42 -28.98 -68.19
N ASN A 363 12.13 -29.47 -69.39
CA ASN A 363 11.46 -30.77 -69.58
C ASN A 363 12.38 -31.94 -69.19
N GLU A 364 13.66 -31.86 -69.54
CA GLU A 364 14.68 -32.83 -69.11
C GLU A 364 14.90 -32.75 -67.59
N SER A 365 14.95 -31.54 -67.00
CA SER A 365 15.05 -31.40 -65.54
C SER A 365 13.79 -31.89 -64.83
N LEU A 366 12.60 -31.68 -65.40
CA LEU A 366 11.35 -32.19 -64.85
C LEU A 366 11.27 -33.72 -64.96
N LYS A 367 11.83 -34.33 -66.01
CA LYS A 367 11.96 -35.80 -66.11
C LYS A 367 12.96 -36.37 -65.12
N SER A 368 14.10 -35.72 -64.92
CA SER A 368 15.05 -36.10 -63.88
C SER A 368 14.44 -35.94 -62.49
N GLN A 369 13.72 -34.85 -62.24
CA GLN A 369 12.98 -34.65 -60.98
C GLN A 369 11.86 -35.67 -60.81
N GLU A 370 11.14 -36.07 -61.85
CA GLU A 370 10.13 -37.13 -61.78
C GLU A 370 10.77 -38.51 -61.51
N GLN A 371 11.93 -38.80 -62.09
CA GLN A 371 12.69 -40.02 -61.79
C GLN A 371 13.23 -40.03 -60.36
N GLU A 372 13.78 -38.91 -59.89
CA GLU A 372 14.19 -38.74 -58.49
C GLU A 372 12.98 -38.85 -57.57
N PHE A 373 11.83 -38.27 -57.93
CA PHE A 373 10.61 -38.35 -57.13
C PHE A 373 10.00 -39.76 -57.11
N LYS A 374 10.11 -40.51 -58.21
CA LYS A 374 9.74 -41.94 -58.27
C LYS A 374 10.71 -42.81 -57.48
N GLN A 375 12.00 -42.46 -57.48
CA GLN A 375 12.99 -43.14 -56.65
C GLN A 375 12.74 -42.85 -55.16
N THR A 376 12.49 -41.60 -54.77
CA THR A 376 12.11 -41.26 -53.39
C THR A 376 10.77 -41.88 -53.01
N LEU A 377 9.75 -41.89 -53.87
CA LEU A 377 8.49 -42.59 -53.57
C LEU A 377 8.66 -44.11 -53.42
N ASN A 378 9.54 -44.74 -54.20
CA ASN A 378 9.87 -46.16 -54.03
C ASN A 378 10.73 -46.40 -52.76
N GLN A 379 11.58 -45.45 -52.40
CA GLN A 379 12.41 -45.48 -51.20
C GLN A 379 11.54 -45.29 -49.95
N ASP A 380 10.63 -44.32 -49.97
CA ASP A 380 9.60 -44.03 -48.97
C ASP A 380 8.58 -45.18 -48.89
N SER A 381 8.21 -45.81 -50.00
CA SER A 381 7.37 -47.02 -49.99
C SER A 381 8.10 -48.19 -49.32
N CYS A 382 9.41 -48.31 -49.55
CA CYS A 382 10.25 -49.33 -48.89
C CYS A 382 10.48 -48.99 -47.40
N GLU A 383 10.57 -47.72 -47.04
CA GLU A 383 10.70 -47.23 -45.65
C GLU A 383 9.39 -47.37 -44.87
N VAL A 384 8.25 -47.05 -45.48
CA VAL A 384 6.91 -47.30 -44.94
C VAL A 384 6.70 -48.80 -44.77
N SER A 385 7.10 -49.62 -45.74
CA SER A 385 7.06 -51.09 -45.62
C SER A 385 7.97 -51.63 -44.49
N ARG A 386 9.11 -50.98 -44.21
CA ARG A 386 9.98 -51.30 -43.06
C ARG A 386 9.40 -50.82 -41.72
N LEU A 387 8.69 -49.70 -41.70
CA LEU A 387 7.97 -49.17 -40.53
C LEU A 387 6.62 -49.88 -40.27
N THR A 388 6.13 -50.65 -41.24
CA THR A 388 4.92 -51.49 -41.16
C THR A 388 5.28 -52.96 -40.93
N SER A 389 6.52 -53.25 -40.50
CA SER A 389 6.79 -54.43 -39.70
C SER A 389 6.05 -54.22 -38.37
N PRO A 390 5.24 -55.18 -37.88
CA PRO A 390 4.58 -55.03 -36.60
C PRO A 390 5.65 -54.97 -35.50
N CYS A 391 6.05 -53.75 -35.10
CA CYS A 391 6.66 -53.57 -33.81
C CYS A 391 5.62 -54.03 -32.77
N PRO A 392 5.97 -54.90 -31.82
CA PRO A 392 5.04 -55.34 -30.80
C PRO A 392 4.44 -54.11 -30.13
N VAL A 393 3.12 -54.04 -30.02
CA VAL A 393 2.39 -52.94 -29.36
C VAL A 393 2.95 -52.68 -27.95
N GLU A 394 3.51 -53.72 -27.33
CA GLU A 394 4.27 -53.69 -26.08
C GLU A 394 5.46 -52.71 -26.07
N ASP A 395 6.19 -52.54 -27.18
CA ASP A 395 7.33 -51.62 -27.25
C ASP A 395 6.90 -50.15 -27.36
N LEU A 396 5.74 -49.89 -27.97
CA LEU A 396 5.13 -48.57 -28.01
C LEU A 396 4.55 -48.18 -26.64
N ASP A 397 3.86 -49.11 -25.97
CA ASP A 397 3.37 -48.92 -24.61
C ASP A 397 4.51 -48.72 -23.60
N ARG A 398 5.62 -49.46 -23.75
CA ARG A 398 6.83 -49.25 -22.95
C ARG A 398 7.41 -47.86 -23.16
N ARG A 399 7.54 -47.39 -24.42
CA ARG A 399 8.03 -46.04 -24.72
C ARG A 399 7.10 -44.96 -24.18
N TYR A 400 5.80 -45.11 -24.35
CA TYR A 400 4.78 -44.20 -23.82
C TYR A 400 4.82 -44.12 -22.30
N ASN A 401 4.91 -45.26 -21.61
CA ASN A 401 5.02 -45.30 -20.15
C ASN A 401 6.33 -44.67 -19.66
N MET A 402 7.45 -44.90 -20.35
CA MET A 402 8.72 -44.23 -20.06
C MET A 402 8.64 -42.70 -20.23
N GLU A 403 8.01 -42.21 -21.30
CA GLU A 403 7.82 -40.77 -21.49
C GLU A 403 6.83 -40.16 -20.49
N LYS A 404 5.77 -40.89 -20.14
CA LYS A 404 4.81 -40.50 -19.10
C LYS A 404 5.49 -40.38 -17.74
N GLU A 405 6.38 -41.30 -17.39
CA GLU A 405 7.20 -41.21 -16.18
C GLU A 405 8.19 -40.05 -16.21
N LYS A 406 8.84 -39.80 -17.35
CA LYS A 406 9.72 -38.63 -17.52
C LYS A 406 8.93 -37.33 -17.36
N LEU A 407 7.75 -37.23 -17.97
CA LEU A 407 6.86 -36.10 -17.84
C LEU A 407 6.39 -35.90 -16.40
N TYR A 408 6.07 -36.99 -15.70
CA TYR A 408 5.73 -36.94 -14.28
C TYR A 408 6.89 -36.40 -13.42
N LYS A 409 8.11 -36.87 -13.66
CA LYS A 409 9.33 -36.38 -12.99
C LYS A 409 9.57 -34.88 -13.27
N ILE A 410 9.41 -34.44 -14.51
CA ILE A 410 9.55 -33.02 -14.90
C ILE A 410 8.49 -32.16 -14.22
N ARG A 411 7.22 -32.59 -14.19
CA ARG A 411 6.14 -31.89 -13.47
C ARG A 411 6.43 -31.78 -11.98
N LEU A 412 7.01 -32.81 -11.37
CA LEU A 412 7.38 -32.80 -9.96
C LEU A 412 8.50 -31.79 -9.67
N LEU A 413 9.50 -31.71 -10.56
CA LEU A 413 10.57 -30.71 -10.48
C LEU A 413 10.04 -29.28 -10.68
N GLN A 414 9.12 -29.10 -11.64
CA GLN A 414 8.46 -27.81 -11.85
C GLN A 414 7.64 -27.39 -10.63
N ALA A 415 6.90 -28.32 -10.01
CA ALA A 415 6.16 -28.05 -8.79
C ALA A 415 7.09 -27.64 -7.63
N ARG A 416 8.26 -28.28 -7.49
CA ARG A 416 9.28 -27.88 -6.50
C ARG A 416 9.79 -26.47 -6.77
N ARG A 417 10.16 -26.16 -8.01
CA ARG A 417 10.61 -24.80 -8.39
C ARG A 417 9.53 -23.74 -8.18
N ASN A 418 8.27 -24.05 -8.49
CA ASN A 418 7.16 -23.12 -8.25
C ASN A 418 6.94 -22.86 -6.74
N ARG A 419 7.12 -23.88 -5.88
CA ARG A 419 7.08 -23.69 -4.42
C ARG A 419 8.25 -22.82 -3.93
N GLU A 420 9.45 -23.06 -4.44
CA GLU A 420 10.63 -22.22 -4.14
C GLU A 420 10.40 -20.76 -4.54
N ILE A 421 9.85 -20.52 -5.74
CA ILE A 421 9.49 -19.18 -6.22
C ILE A 421 8.43 -18.53 -5.32
N ALA A 422 7.40 -19.27 -4.92
CA ALA A 422 6.37 -18.76 -4.02
C ALA A 422 6.93 -18.38 -2.63
N ILE A 423 7.87 -19.17 -2.10
CA ILE A 423 8.55 -18.85 -0.84
C ILE A 423 9.42 -17.60 -1.01
N LEU A 424 10.14 -17.48 -2.13
CA LEU A 424 10.96 -16.30 -2.40
C LEU A 424 10.11 -15.04 -2.57
N HIS A 425 8.96 -15.11 -3.24
CA HIS A 425 8.03 -13.97 -3.32
C HIS A 425 7.53 -13.55 -1.95
N ARG A 426 7.12 -14.49 -1.08
CA ARG A 426 6.71 -14.16 0.30
C ARG A 426 7.82 -13.47 1.08
N LYS A 427 9.06 -13.95 0.96
CA LYS A 427 10.22 -13.32 1.61
C LYS A 427 10.53 -11.92 1.07
N ILE A 428 10.22 -11.66 -0.21
CA ILE A 428 10.35 -10.33 -0.81
C ILE A 428 9.22 -9.42 -0.30
N ASP A 429 7.99 -9.92 -0.24
CA ASP A 429 6.83 -9.18 0.29
C ASP A 429 6.95 -8.88 1.80
N GLU A 430 7.67 -9.72 2.55
CA GLU A 430 7.99 -9.47 3.97
C GLU A 430 8.91 -8.26 4.17
N VAL A 431 9.68 -7.87 3.15
CA VAL A 431 10.54 -6.68 3.21
C VAL A 431 9.71 -5.48 2.73
N PRO A 432 9.40 -4.50 3.61
CA PRO A 432 8.62 -3.34 3.21
C PRO A 432 9.29 -2.61 2.07
N SER A 433 8.53 -2.40 1.00
CA SER A 433 8.96 -1.60 -0.14
C SER A 433 9.27 -0.17 0.31
N ARG A 434 10.09 0.53 -0.48
CA ARG A 434 10.40 1.94 -0.23
C ARG A 434 9.14 2.81 -0.14
N ALA A 435 8.11 2.50 -0.93
CA ALA A 435 6.83 3.20 -0.88
C ALA A 435 6.11 2.99 0.46
N GLU A 436 6.09 1.76 0.98
CA GLU A 436 5.53 1.44 2.30
C GLU A 436 6.31 2.10 3.43
N LEU A 437 7.65 2.08 3.38
CA LEU A 437 8.48 2.80 4.35
C LEU A 437 8.18 4.30 4.39
N ILE A 438 7.94 4.92 3.22
CA ILE A 438 7.54 6.34 3.14
C ILE A 438 6.15 6.55 3.72
N GLN A 439 5.20 5.64 3.45
CA GLN A 439 3.87 5.71 4.04
C GLN A 439 3.93 5.60 5.57
N TYR A 440 4.73 4.67 6.11
CA TYR A 440 4.95 4.55 7.54
C TYR A 440 5.60 5.80 8.12
N GLN A 441 6.62 6.35 7.48
CA GLN A 441 7.24 7.61 7.92
C GLN A 441 6.22 8.77 7.98
N LYS A 442 5.39 8.92 6.95
CA LYS A 442 4.32 9.93 6.94
C LYS A 442 3.32 9.68 8.07
N ARG A 443 2.93 8.42 8.26
CA ARG A 443 2.00 8.04 9.32
C ARG A 443 2.56 8.31 10.71
N PHE A 444 3.85 8.08 10.92
CA PHE A 444 4.53 8.43 12.17
C PHE A 444 4.54 9.94 12.40
N ILE A 445 4.86 10.74 11.39
CA ILE A 445 4.85 12.21 11.52
C ILE A 445 3.43 12.72 11.84
N GLU A 446 2.41 12.18 11.19
CA GLU A 446 1.01 12.49 11.48
C GLU A 446 0.64 12.12 12.92
N LEU A 447 1.01 10.91 13.34
CA LEU A 447 0.76 10.44 14.70
C LEU A 447 1.46 11.33 15.74
N TYR A 448 2.74 11.68 15.52
CA TYR A 448 3.46 12.60 16.39
C TYR A 448 2.80 13.98 16.47
N ARG A 449 2.26 14.48 15.34
CA ARG A 449 1.50 15.74 15.34
C ARG A 449 0.20 15.62 16.13
N GLN A 450 -0.54 14.53 15.97
CA GLN A 450 -1.77 14.28 16.73
C GLN A 450 -1.49 14.18 18.23
N ILE A 451 -0.49 13.39 18.62
CA ILE A 451 -0.05 13.26 20.02
C ILE A 451 0.36 14.63 20.57
N SER A 452 1.14 15.40 19.80
CA SER A 452 1.55 16.74 20.24
C SER A 452 0.38 17.72 20.38
N ALA A 453 -0.65 17.62 19.53
CA ALA A 453 -1.84 18.45 19.61
C ALA A 453 -2.66 18.10 20.84
N VAL A 454 -2.94 16.81 21.06
CA VAL A 454 -3.65 16.33 22.26
C VAL A 454 -2.88 16.70 23.52
N HIS A 455 -1.56 16.48 23.55
CA HIS A 455 -0.74 16.88 24.71
C HIS A 455 -0.84 18.38 25.01
N LYS A 456 -0.86 19.23 23.98
CA LYS A 456 -1.03 20.68 24.13
C LYS A 456 -2.40 21.01 24.71
N GLU A 457 -3.47 20.40 24.20
CA GLU A 457 -4.84 20.59 24.70
C GLU A 457 -4.95 20.13 26.16
N THR A 458 -4.46 18.93 26.48
CA THR A 458 -4.42 18.39 27.85
C THR A 458 -3.71 19.37 28.79
N LYS A 459 -2.54 19.88 28.39
CA LYS A 459 -1.80 20.87 29.18
C LYS A 459 -2.58 22.17 29.39
N GLN A 460 -3.33 22.62 28.37
CA GLN A 460 -4.20 23.79 28.49
C GLN A 460 -5.33 23.56 29.49
N PHE A 461 -6.00 22.40 29.42
CA PHE A 461 -7.06 22.04 30.37
C PHE A 461 -6.54 21.97 31.80
N PHE A 462 -5.39 21.32 32.05
CA PHE A 462 -4.78 21.28 33.37
C PHE A 462 -4.38 22.67 33.89
N THR A 463 -3.83 23.52 33.01
CA THR A 463 -3.47 24.90 33.40
C THR A 463 -4.71 25.69 33.79
N LEU A 464 -5.80 25.56 33.01
CA LEU A 464 -7.07 26.21 33.30
C LEU A 464 -7.67 25.70 34.61
N TYR A 465 -7.70 24.39 34.80
CA TYR A 465 -8.20 23.76 36.02
C TYR A 465 -7.43 24.26 37.25
N ASN A 466 -6.09 24.20 37.23
CA ASN A 466 -5.27 24.68 38.35
C ASN A 466 -5.47 26.17 38.62
N THR A 467 -5.66 26.98 37.57
CA THR A 467 -5.92 28.42 37.73
C THR A 467 -7.31 28.68 38.35
N LEU A 468 -8.32 27.90 37.96
CA LEU A 468 -9.67 28.00 38.51
C LEU A 468 -9.72 27.49 39.95
N ASP A 469 -9.00 26.41 40.26
CA ASP A 469 -8.86 25.87 41.61
C ASP A 469 -8.17 26.86 42.54
N ASP A 470 -7.05 27.46 42.12
CA ASP A 470 -6.39 28.53 42.86
C ASP A 470 -7.35 29.70 43.13
N LYS A 471 -8.11 30.14 42.10
CA LYS A 471 -9.12 31.21 42.26
C LYS A 471 -10.21 30.81 43.25
N LYS A 472 -10.72 29.59 43.17
CA LYS A 472 -11.73 29.06 44.09
C LYS A 472 -11.21 29.11 45.53
N VAL A 473 -9.99 28.63 45.77
CA VAL A 473 -9.35 28.67 47.11
C VAL A 473 -9.20 30.10 47.64
N TYR A 474 -8.87 31.08 46.78
CA TYR A 474 -8.83 32.49 47.22
C TYR A 474 -10.21 33.07 47.52
N LEU A 475 -11.22 32.74 46.73
CA LEU A 475 -12.61 33.16 46.97
C LEU A 475 -13.16 32.53 48.26
N GLU A 476 -12.86 31.26 48.53
CA GLU A 476 -13.23 30.60 49.79
C GLU A 476 -12.60 31.27 51.01
N LYS A 477 -11.33 31.69 50.89
CA LYS A 477 -10.65 32.49 51.93
C LYS A 477 -11.30 33.86 52.11
N GLU A 478 -11.72 34.50 51.02
CA GLU A 478 -12.42 35.80 51.09
C GLU A 478 -13.78 35.65 51.78
N ILE A 479 -14.56 34.63 51.44
CA ILE A 479 -15.83 34.31 52.10
C ILE A 479 -15.62 34.02 53.59
N SER A 480 -14.62 33.19 53.94
CA SER A 480 -14.29 32.89 55.33
C SER A 480 -13.89 34.15 56.11
N LEU A 481 -13.10 35.04 55.50
CA LEU A 481 -12.73 36.31 56.09
C LEU A 481 -13.95 37.22 56.31
N LEU A 482 -14.82 37.34 55.31
CA LEU A 482 -16.06 38.13 55.40
C LEU A 482 -17.01 37.59 56.47
N ASN A 483 -17.16 36.27 56.58
CA ASN A 483 -17.97 35.64 57.63
C ASN A 483 -17.40 35.94 59.02
N SER A 484 -16.07 35.83 59.20
CA SER A 484 -15.42 36.18 60.47
C SER A 484 -15.60 37.66 60.83
N ILE A 485 -15.54 38.56 59.85
CA ILE A 485 -15.82 39.99 60.05
C ILE A 485 -17.28 40.18 60.48
N HIS A 486 -18.23 39.52 59.80
CA HIS A 486 -19.65 39.66 60.05
C HIS A 486 -20.06 39.17 61.44
N GLU A 487 -19.57 37.99 61.85
CA GLU A 487 -19.84 37.41 63.17
C GLU A 487 -19.30 38.28 64.31
N ASN A 488 -18.07 38.80 64.15
CA ASN A 488 -17.41 39.63 65.16
C ASN A 488 -17.92 41.07 65.20
N PHE A 489 -18.59 41.56 64.14
CA PHE A 489 -19.03 42.95 64.03
C PHE A 489 -20.04 43.33 65.13
N SER A 490 -21.02 42.47 65.40
CA SER A 490 -22.07 42.74 66.40
C SER A 490 -21.51 42.89 67.82
N GLN A 491 -20.53 42.06 68.18
CA GLN A 491 -19.88 42.08 69.50
C GLN A 491 -18.87 43.24 69.62
N ALA A 492 -18.13 43.52 68.56
CA ALA A 492 -17.16 44.62 68.53
C ALA A 492 -17.83 46.00 68.66
N MET A 493 -19.03 46.16 68.10
CA MET A 493 -19.78 47.43 68.14
C MET A 493 -20.51 47.67 69.47
N ALA A 494 -20.54 46.69 70.38
CA ALA A 494 -21.21 46.79 71.68
C ALA A 494 -20.47 47.68 72.70
N SER A 495 -19.16 47.93 72.51
CA SER A 495 -18.36 48.75 73.42
C SER A 495 -17.34 49.60 72.65
N PRO A 496 -17.09 50.87 73.05
CA PRO A 496 -16.12 51.73 72.38
C PRO A 496 -14.69 51.17 72.39
N THR A 497 -14.29 50.48 73.46
CA THR A 497 -12.97 49.83 73.54
C THR A 497 -12.86 48.63 72.60
N ALA A 498 -13.93 47.83 72.47
CA ALA A 498 -13.98 46.70 71.56
C ALA A 498 -13.99 47.15 70.09
N ARG A 499 -14.64 48.28 69.81
CA ARG A 499 -14.65 48.91 68.48
C ARG A 499 -13.25 49.33 68.04
N ASP A 500 -12.49 49.97 68.92
CA ASP A 500 -11.11 50.40 68.60
C ASP A 500 -10.18 49.19 68.40
N GLN A 501 -10.38 48.09 69.15
CA GLN A 501 -9.65 46.83 68.93
C GLN A 501 -9.99 46.20 67.58
N PHE A 502 -11.26 46.18 67.19
CA PHE A 502 -11.71 45.66 65.89
C PHE A 502 -11.15 46.47 64.72
N LEU A 503 -11.08 47.80 64.83
CA LEU A 503 -10.45 48.65 63.80
C LEU A 503 -8.97 48.33 63.61
N ARG A 504 -8.22 48.14 64.71
CA ARG A 504 -6.81 47.71 64.64
C ARG A 504 -6.65 46.33 63.99
N GLN A 505 -7.56 45.41 64.26
CA GLN A 505 -7.58 44.08 63.61
C GLN A 505 -7.85 44.20 62.10
N MET A 506 -8.78 45.07 61.68
CA MET A 506 -9.04 45.32 60.25
C MET A 506 -7.82 45.92 59.54
N GLU A 507 -7.14 46.88 60.16
CA GLU A 507 -5.89 47.44 59.63
C GLU A 507 -4.82 46.36 59.47
N GLN A 508 -4.69 45.46 60.46
CA GLN A 508 -3.74 44.35 60.39
C GLN A 508 -4.07 43.35 59.27
N ILE A 509 -5.36 43.05 59.06
CA ILE A 509 -5.82 42.18 57.95
C ILE A 509 -5.48 42.82 56.60
N VAL A 510 -5.80 44.11 56.42
CA VAL A 510 -5.50 44.84 55.18
C VAL A 510 -4.00 44.85 54.90
N GLU A 511 -3.16 45.06 55.92
CA GLU A 511 -1.71 45.04 55.77
C GLU A 511 -1.20 43.63 55.42
N GLY A 512 -1.77 42.58 56.03
CA GLY A 512 -1.48 41.18 55.67
C GLY A 512 -1.82 40.86 54.21
N ILE A 513 -2.95 41.36 53.70
CA ILE A 513 -3.35 41.19 52.29
C ILE A 513 -2.38 41.93 51.36
N LYS A 514 -1.99 43.16 51.69
CA LYS A 514 -0.98 43.92 50.91
C LYS A 514 0.35 43.19 50.83
N GLN A 515 0.83 42.65 51.95
CA GLN A 515 2.07 41.87 51.99
C GLN A 515 1.97 40.57 51.16
N SER A 516 0.84 39.86 51.24
CA SER A 516 0.58 38.66 50.44
C SER A 516 0.60 38.96 48.94
N ARG A 517 -0.07 40.05 48.53
CA ARG A 517 -0.06 40.53 47.13
C ARG A 517 1.37 40.85 46.67
N MET A 518 2.16 41.54 47.48
CA MET A 518 3.55 41.87 47.14
C MET A 518 4.40 40.61 46.95
N LYS A 519 4.24 39.60 47.83
CA LYS A 519 4.91 38.29 47.70
C LYS A 519 4.52 37.57 46.41
N MET A 520 3.24 37.58 46.04
CA MET A 520 2.77 36.94 44.81
C MET A 520 3.26 37.66 43.55
N GLU A 521 3.30 39.00 43.56
CA GLU A 521 3.84 39.77 42.43
C GLU A 521 5.34 39.50 42.23
N LYS A 522 6.11 39.39 43.34
CA LYS A 522 7.52 39.00 43.27
C LYS A 522 7.70 37.61 42.64
N LYS A 523 6.93 36.61 43.09
CA LYS A 523 6.96 35.25 42.52
C LYS A 523 6.58 35.24 41.03
N LYS A 524 5.60 36.05 40.62
CA LYS A 524 5.22 36.21 39.22
C LYS A 524 6.38 36.76 38.39
N GLN A 525 7.08 37.78 38.90
CA GLN A 525 8.23 38.35 38.21
C GLN A 525 9.40 37.36 38.09
N GLU A 526 9.70 36.60 39.14
CA GLU A 526 10.72 35.54 39.12
C GLU A 526 10.39 34.45 38.09
N ASN A 527 9.14 33.98 38.04
CA ASN A 527 8.71 33.01 37.04
C ASN A 527 8.73 33.55 35.62
N LYS A 528 8.40 34.85 35.43
CA LYS A 528 8.50 35.52 34.13
C LYS A 528 9.95 35.55 33.65
N MET A 529 10.89 35.97 34.50
CA MET A 529 12.32 35.96 34.15
C MET A 529 12.81 34.56 33.81
N ARG A 530 12.42 33.54 34.60
CA ARG A 530 12.78 32.15 34.32
C ARG A 530 12.21 31.63 32.99
N ARG A 531 10.96 32.01 32.67
CA ARG A 531 10.33 31.68 31.38
C ARG A 531 11.10 32.32 30.22
N ASP A 532 11.45 33.59 30.36
CA ASP A 532 12.16 34.33 29.32
C ASP A 532 13.58 33.73 29.10
N GLN A 533 14.30 33.38 30.18
CA GLN A 533 15.58 32.65 30.10
C GLN A 533 15.46 31.29 29.38
N LEU A 534 14.43 30.50 29.69
CA LEU A 534 14.19 29.22 29.02
C LEU A 534 13.82 29.40 27.55
N ASN A 535 13.11 30.47 27.22
CA ASN A 535 12.79 30.82 25.85
C ASN A 535 14.05 31.18 25.05
N ASP A 536 14.98 31.93 25.64
CA ASP A 536 16.25 32.26 25.00
C ASP A 536 17.09 30.99 24.75
N GLN A 537 17.16 30.08 25.72
CA GLN A 537 17.81 28.77 25.53
C GLN A 537 17.15 27.94 24.43
N TYR A 538 15.81 27.96 24.35
CA TYR A 538 15.08 27.28 23.30
C TYR A 538 15.38 27.86 21.91
N LEU A 539 15.47 29.18 21.79
CA LEU A 539 15.85 29.85 20.54
C LEU A 539 17.28 29.48 20.12
N GLU A 540 18.23 29.44 21.05
CA GLU A 540 19.61 29.02 20.78
C GLU A 540 19.68 27.56 20.29
N LEU A 541 18.90 26.65 20.90
CA LEU A 541 18.82 25.26 20.45
C LEU A 541 18.19 25.14 19.05
N LEU A 542 17.18 25.95 18.73
CA LEU A 542 16.62 26.01 17.38
C LEU A 542 17.65 26.48 16.35
N GLU A 543 18.49 27.45 16.68
CA GLU A 543 19.58 27.88 15.80
C GLU A 543 20.62 26.77 15.58
N LYS A 544 21.02 26.05 16.65
CA LYS A 544 21.90 24.88 16.54
C LYS A 544 21.27 23.80 15.66
N GLN A 545 19.97 23.55 15.80
CA GLN A 545 19.25 22.60 14.95
C GLN A 545 19.27 23.04 13.47
N ARG A 546 19.02 24.33 13.18
CA ARG A 546 19.09 24.88 11.81
C ARG A 546 20.50 24.74 11.24
N LEU A 547 21.53 25.03 12.03
CA LEU A 547 22.92 24.88 11.63
C LEU A 547 23.24 23.41 11.31
N TYR A 548 22.83 22.48 12.17
CA TYR A 548 23.01 21.05 11.94
C TYR A 548 22.37 20.58 10.62
N PHE A 549 21.12 20.99 10.36
CA PHE A 549 20.46 20.67 9.08
C PHE A 549 21.20 21.24 7.88
N LYS A 550 21.69 22.48 8.00
CA LYS A 550 22.50 23.11 6.94
C LYS A 550 23.79 22.31 6.69
N THR A 551 24.54 21.98 7.74
CA THR A 551 25.80 21.22 7.61
C THR A 551 25.58 19.82 7.06
N VAL A 552 24.49 19.13 7.46
CA VAL A 552 24.15 17.81 6.90
C VAL A 552 23.80 17.91 5.42
N LYS A 553 23.10 18.98 5.01
CA LYS A 553 22.78 19.23 3.60
C LYS A 553 24.05 19.46 2.79
N GLU A 554 24.94 20.34 3.27
CA GLU A 554 26.23 20.62 2.63
C GLU A 554 27.09 19.35 2.53
N PHE A 555 27.16 18.54 3.59
CA PHE A 555 27.87 17.27 3.59
C PHE A 555 27.31 16.28 2.55
N LYS A 556 25.98 16.18 2.42
CA LYS A 556 25.36 15.33 1.39
C LYS A 556 25.68 15.82 -0.03
N GLU A 557 25.71 17.13 -0.24
CA GLU A 557 26.08 17.72 -1.54
C GLU A 557 27.55 17.43 -1.88
N GLU A 558 28.47 17.58 -0.92
CA GLU A 558 29.89 17.21 -1.11
C GLU A 558 30.07 15.70 -1.31
N GLY A 559 29.33 14.85 -0.59
CA GLY A 559 29.30 13.41 -0.81
C GLY A 559 28.90 13.05 -2.25
N ARG A 560 27.85 13.69 -2.77
CA ARG A 560 27.42 13.51 -4.17
C ARG A 560 28.50 13.98 -5.16
N LYS A 561 29.16 15.11 -4.90
CA LYS A 561 30.29 15.58 -5.74
C LYS A 561 31.42 14.57 -5.75
N ASN A 562 31.76 14.00 -4.58
CA ASN A 562 32.79 12.98 -4.46
C ASN A 562 32.45 11.70 -5.25
N GLU A 563 31.20 11.22 -5.18
CA GLU A 563 30.74 10.08 -5.98
C GLU A 563 30.87 10.33 -7.48
N VAL A 564 30.51 11.54 -7.95
CA VAL A 564 30.67 11.92 -9.37
C VAL A 564 32.15 11.94 -9.77
N LEU A 565 33.03 12.46 -8.91
CA LEU A 565 34.48 12.45 -9.17
C LEU A 565 35.05 11.03 -9.20
N LEU A 566 34.67 10.18 -8.24
CA LEU A 566 35.05 8.76 -8.21
C LEU A 566 34.57 8.03 -9.48
N SER A 567 33.37 8.34 -9.95
CA SER A 567 32.83 7.78 -11.21
C SER A 567 33.68 8.20 -12.42
N LYS A 568 34.11 9.47 -12.48
CA LYS A 568 34.99 9.98 -13.55
C LYS A 568 36.39 9.38 -13.48
N VAL A 569 36.93 9.15 -12.29
CA VAL A 569 38.24 8.49 -12.10
C VAL A 569 38.16 7.04 -12.55
N LYS A 570 37.11 6.30 -12.16
CA LYS A 570 36.90 4.91 -12.61
C LYS A 570 36.71 4.82 -14.13
N ALA A 571 35.99 5.77 -14.73
CA ALA A 571 35.80 5.84 -16.18
C ALA A 571 37.07 6.22 -16.97
N LYS A 572 38.06 6.86 -16.33
CA LYS A 572 39.38 7.12 -16.92
C LYS A 572 40.38 5.96 -16.72
N ALA A 573 40.12 5.08 -15.75
CA ALA A 573 40.96 3.92 -15.45
C ALA A 573 40.51 2.65 -16.19
N SER A 574 39.29 2.65 -16.75
CA SER A 574 38.81 1.69 -17.75
C SER A 574 39.04 2.24 -19.15
#